data_AF-X0XQR1-F1
#
_entry.id   AF-X0XQR1-F1
#
_cell.length_a   1.000
_cell.length_b   1.000
_cell.length_c   1.000
_cell.angle_alpha   90.00
_cell.angle_beta   90.00
_cell.angle_gamma   90.00
#
_symmetry.space_group_name_H-M   'P 1'
#
loop_
_entity.id
_entity.type
_entity.pdbx_description
1 polymer ?
#
loop_
_entity_poly.entity_id
_entity_poly.type
_entity_poly.pdbx_seq_one_letter_code
_entity_poly.pdbx_strand_id
1 'polypeptide(L)'
;GEPVRVLGMAEELIRLSGLEVGEDIEIKIVGLRPGEKMFEEILTEEERSGVLGDSGHEKIFIAKVEEVEGEKLEKDVKELERLAKEMDAEGIVRKLQEMVPSYRPNRGMLR
;
A
#
# COMPACT_ATOMS: atom_id res chain seq x y z
N GLY A 1 -8.40 3.90 -14.18
CA GLY A 1 -8.89 5.29 -14.04
C GLY A 1 -7.70 6.21 -13.89
N GLU A 2 -7.94 7.51 -13.87
CA GLU A 2 -6.87 8.49 -13.63
C GLU A 2 -6.61 8.65 -12.12
N PRO A 3 -5.35 8.81 -11.70
CA PRO A 3 -5.02 9.04 -10.29
C PRO A 3 -5.55 10.40 -9.82
N VAL A 4 -6.14 10.43 -8.63
CA VAL A 4 -6.67 11.65 -8.01
C VAL A 4 -5.70 12.17 -6.96
N ARG A 5 -5.42 13.48 -6.99
CA ARG A 5 -4.58 14.14 -5.99
C ARG A 5 -5.40 14.40 -4.72
N VAL A 6 -4.94 13.89 -3.57
CA VAL A 6 -5.60 14.07 -2.27
C VAL A 6 -5.82 15.55 -1.92
N LEU A 7 -4.86 16.42 -2.22
CA LEU A 7 -5.01 17.87 -2.01
C LEU A 7 -6.20 18.45 -2.80
N GLY A 8 -6.31 18.11 -4.10
CA GLY A 8 -7.40 18.58 -4.93
C GLY A 8 -8.75 18.08 -4.44
N MET A 9 -8.82 16.81 -4.03
CA MET A 9 -10.02 16.23 -3.42
C MET A 9 -10.43 16.97 -2.13
N ALA A 10 -9.47 17.30 -1.26
CA ALA A 10 -9.75 18.05 -0.03
C ALA A 10 -10.31 19.45 -0.33
N GLU A 11 -9.72 20.16 -1.29
CA GLU A 11 -10.23 21.47 -1.72
C GLU A 11 -11.64 21.38 -2.34
N GLU A 12 -11.90 20.36 -3.15
CA GLU A 12 -13.23 20.12 -3.74
C GLU A 12 -14.27 19.85 -2.65
N LEU A 13 -13.95 19.04 -1.64
CA LEU A 13 -14.86 18.76 -0.53
C LEU A 13 -15.22 20.01 0.27
N ILE A 14 -14.25 20.90 0.51
CA ILE A 14 -14.50 22.19 1.18
C ILE A 14 -15.45 23.05 0.35
N ARG A 15 -15.17 23.22 -0.96
CA ARG A 15 -16.02 24.02 -1.87
C ARG A 15 -17.43 23.42 -2.00
N LEU A 16 -17.55 22.10 -2.11
CA LEU A 16 -18.84 21.40 -2.17
C LEU A 16 -19.67 21.57 -0.88
N SER A 17 -19.01 21.87 0.24
CA SER A 17 -19.67 22.18 1.50
C SER A 17 -20.13 23.64 1.60
N GLY A 18 -19.92 24.45 0.56
CA GLY A 18 -20.26 25.88 0.54
C GLY A 18 -19.27 26.76 1.29
N LEU A 19 -18.05 26.28 1.52
CA LEU A 19 -17.00 26.96 2.27
C LEU A 19 -15.81 27.32 1.37
N GLU A 20 -15.05 28.33 1.78
CA GLU A 20 -13.87 28.82 1.07
C GLU A 20 -12.55 28.29 1.69
N VAL A 21 -11.70 27.73 0.83
CA VAL A 21 -10.38 27.23 1.23
C VAL A 21 -9.47 28.40 1.61
N GLY A 22 -8.92 28.35 2.81
CA GLY A 22 -8.05 29.40 3.34
C GLY A 22 -8.77 30.53 4.08
N GLU A 23 -10.10 30.66 3.91
CA GLU A 23 -10.92 31.61 4.68
C GLU A 23 -11.70 30.88 5.78
N ASP A 24 -12.55 29.92 5.41
CA ASP A 24 -13.34 29.13 6.35
C ASP A 24 -12.55 27.93 6.89
N ILE A 25 -11.77 27.26 6.02
CA ILE A 25 -11.01 26.05 6.33
C ILE A 25 -9.60 26.13 5.74
N GLU A 26 -8.59 26.11 6.60
CA GLU A 26 -7.17 26.05 6.24
C GLU A 26 -6.72 24.59 5.99
N ILE A 27 -5.96 24.36 4.91
CA ILE A 27 -5.30 23.06 4.66
C ILE A 27 -3.84 23.14 5.11
N LYS A 28 -3.44 22.27 6.03
CA LYS A 28 -2.05 22.16 6.52
C LYS A 28 -1.37 20.91 5.98
N ILE A 29 -0.19 21.09 5.41
CA ILE A 29 0.65 19.97 4.95
C ILE A 29 1.52 19.49 6.11
N VAL A 30 1.27 18.27 6.58
CA VAL A 30 1.97 17.66 7.73
C VAL A 30 3.09 16.68 7.32
N GLY A 31 3.30 16.51 6.02
CA GLY A 31 4.23 15.52 5.46
C GLY A 31 3.66 14.10 5.46
N LEU A 32 4.45 13.17 4.94
CA LEU A 32 4.10 11.75 4.92
C LEU A 32 4.36 11.09 6.26
N ARG A 33 3.53 10.11 6.61
CA ARG A 33 3.76 9.23 7.76
C ARG A 33 4.74 8.11 7.36
N PRO A 34 5.46 7.51 8.33
CA PRO A 34 6.32 6.37 8.07
C PRO A 34 5.54 5.24 7.38
N GLY A 35 6.06 4.74 6.25
CA GLY A 35 5.42 3.69 5.47
C GLY A 35 4.42 4.17 4.41
N GLU A 36 4.07 5.47 4.36
CA GLU A 36 3.20 5.98 3.30
C GLU A 36 3.94 6.14 1.96
N LYS A 37 3.19 5.96 0.86
CA LYS A 37 3.62 6.22 -0.51
C LYS A 37 2.99 7.53 -1.01
N MET A 38 3.73 8.31 -1.81
CA MET A 38 3.18 9.48 -2.51
C MET A 38 2.25 9.09 -3.67
N PHE A 39 2.50 7.93 -4.26
CA PHE A 39 1.75 7.39 -5.38
C PHE A 39 1.58 5.89 -5.16
N GLU A 40 0.35 5.40 -5.36
CA GLU A 40 0.08 3.97 -5.41
C GLU A 40 0.34 3.43 -6.82
N GLU A 41 0.73 2.16 -6.88
CA GLU A 41 0.84 1.43 -8.13
C GLU A 41 -0.55 0.93 -8.53
N ILE A 42 -1.02 1.27 -9.74
CA ILE A 42 -2.33 0.80 -10.24
C ILE A 42 -2.35 -0.74 -10.39
N LEU A 43 -1.21 -1.28 -10.82
CA LEU A 43 -0.85 -2.69 -10.85
C LEU A 43 0.66 -2.73 -10.60
N THR A 44 1.16 -3.72 -9.88
CA THR A 44 2.61 -3.96 -9.78
C THR A 44 3.19 -4.28 -11.17
N GLU A 45 4.50 -4.13 -11.36
CA GLU A 45 5.15 -4.51 -12.63
C GLU A 45 4.96 -6.01 -12.93
N GLU A 46 5.00 -6.86 -11.89
CA GLU A 46 4.75 -8.29 -12.02
C GLU A 46 3.31 -8.59 -12.46
N GLU A 47 2.32 -7.90 -11.89
CA GLU A 47 0.92 -8.05 -12.27
C GLU A 47 0.64 -7.56 -13.69
N ARG A 48 1.31 -6.50 -14.16
CA ARG A 48 1.21 -6.01 -15.54
C ARG A 48 1.84 -6.97 -16.54
N SER A 49 3.03 -7.48 -16.25
CA SER A 49 3.71 -8.44 -17.12
C SER A 49 3.03 -9.80 -17.14
N GLY A 50 2.20 -10.09 -16.14
CA GLY A 50 1.50 -11.36 -15.95
C GLY A 50 -0.01 -11.31 -16.24
N VAL A 51 -0.57 -10.27 -16.86
CA VAL A 51 -2.01 -10.28 -17.16
C VAL A 51 -2.34 -11.47 -18.08
N LEU A 52 -3.07 -12.46 -17.57
CA LEU A 52 -3.25 -13.77 -18.21
C LEU A 52 -4.34 -13.80 -19.28
N GLY A 53 -5.17 -12.75 -19.40
CA GLY A 53 -6.15 -12.65 -20.48
C GLY A 53 -7.34 -11.74 -20.19
N ASP A 54 -8.19 -11.62 -21.21
CA ASP A 54 -9.47 -10.92 -21.19
C ASP A 54 -10.48 -11.71 -20.35
N SER A 55 -11.03 -11.09 -19.31
CA SER A 55 -12.10 -11.68 -18.50
C SER A 55 -13.46 -11.66 -19.20
N GLY A 56 -13.53 -11.20 -20.45
CA GLY A 56 -14.73 -10.91 -21.21
C GLY A 56 -15.32 -9.52 -20.94
N HIS A 57 -14.60 -8.65 -20.23
CA HIS A 57 -15.08 -7.30 -19.87
C HIS A 57 -13.93 -6.30 -19.86
N GLU A 58 -14.08 -5.19 -20.59
CA GLU A 58 -13.03 -4.19 -20.89
C GLU A 58 -12.33 -3.57 -19.66
N LYS A 59 -12.96 -3.63 -18.49
CA LYS A 59 -12.45 -3.05 -17.23
C LYS A 59 -11.98 -4.08 -16.20
N ILE A 60 -11.95 -5.38 -16.53
CA ILE A 60 -11.59 -6.45 -15.60
C ILE A 60 -10.44 -7.26 -16.20
N PHE A 61 -9.39 -7.46 -15.40
CA PHE A 61 -8.17 -8.14 -15.79
C PHE A 61 -7.86 -9.27 -14.81
N ILE A 62 -7.28 -10.37 -15.31
CA ILE A 62 -6.84 -11.49 -14.47
C ILE A 62 -5.33 -11.36 -14.24
N ALA A 63 -4.94 -11.04 -13.00
CA ALA A 63 -3.54 -11.00 -12.60
C ALA A 63 -2.97 -12.43 -12.48
N LYS A 64 -1.71 -12.62 -12.86
CA LYS A 64 -0.97 -13.84 -12.55
C LYS A 64 -0.59 -13.82 -11.07
N VAL A 65 -0.97 -14.87 -10.37
CA VAL A 65 -0.62 -15.09 -8.97
C VAL A 65 0.46 -16.16 -8.92
N GLU A 66 1.46 -15.97 -8.07
CA GLU A 66 2.45 -17.01 -7.78
C GLU A 66 1.86 -18.03 -6.81
N GLU A 67 2.09 -19.32 -7.07
CA GLU A 67 1.73 -20.36 -6.12
C GLU A 67 2.64 -20.30 -4.89
N VAL A 68 2.02 -20.27 -3.70
CA VAL A 68 2.73 -20.27 -2.43
C VAL A 68 2.55 -21.64 -1.76
N GLU A 69 3.66 -22.23 -1.32
CA GLU A 69 3.63 -23.49 -0.58
C GLU A 69 2.95 -23.30 0.79
N GLY A 70 1.78 -23.92 0.98
CA GLY A 70 0.94 -23.70 2.17
C GLY A 70 1.62 -24.04 3.49
N GLU A 71 2.39 -25.14 3.55
CA GLU A 71 3.12 -25.52 4.78
C GLU A 71 4.22 -24.51 5.13
N LYS A 72 4.90 -23.95 4.12
CA LYS A 72 5.90 -22.91 4.32
C LYS A 72 5.23 -21.65 4.84
N LEU A 73 4.11 -21.23 4.22
CA LEU A 73 3.35 -20.06 4.65
C LEU A 73 2.88 -20.19 6.11
N GLU A 74 2.38 -21.35 6.52
CA GLU A 74 1.93 -21.58 7.90
C GLU A 74 3.10 -21.46 8.89
N LYS A 75 4.28 -22.00 8.56
CA LYS A 75 5.49 -21.86 9.38
C LYS A 75 5.93 -20.40 9.48
N ASP A 76 5.91 -19.69 8.36
CA ASP A 76 6.32 -18.28 8.28
C ASP A 76 5.38 -17.38 9.11
N VAL A 77 4.07 -17.63 9.08
CA VAL A 77 3.07 -16.93 9.90
C VAL A 77 3.28 -17.21 11.40
N LYS A 78 3.51 -18.46 11.79
CA LYS A 78 3.80 -18.81 13.21
C LYS A 78 5.05 -18.11 13.73
N GLU A 79 6.06 -17.97 12.87
CA GLU A 79 7.28 -17.24 13.22
C GLU A 79 7.03 -15.74 13.40
N LEU A 80 6.23 -15.11 12.52
CA LEU A 80 5.79 -13.73 12.70
C LEU A 80 5.01 -13.52 14.01
N GLU A 81 4.11 -14.45 14.35
CA GLU A 81 3.38 -14.41 15.63
C GLU A 81 4.31 -14.47 16.85
N ARG A 82 5.35 -15.31 16.79
CA ARG A 82 6.36 -15.42 17.84
C ARG A 82 7.13 -14.11 17.99
N LEU A 83 7.62 -13.56 16.88
CA LEU A 83 8.36 -12.28 16.86
C LEU A 83 7.50 -11.11 17.37
N ALA A 84 6.20 -11.11 17.06
CA ALA A 84 5.25 -10.11 17.56
C ALA A 84 5.03 -10.22 19.07
N LYS A 85 4.91 -11.44 19.62
CA LYS A 85 4.81 -11.68 21.07
C LYS A 85 6.07 -11.23 21.82
N GLU A 86 7.22 -11.30 21.17
CA GLU A 86 8.51 -10.85 21.70
C GLU A 86 8.77 -9.35 21.47
N MET A 87 7.86 -8.65 20.78
CA MET A 87 8.00 -7.24 20.39
C MET A 87 9.25 -6.97 19.53
N ASP A 88 9.73 -7.96 18.76
CA ASP A 88 10.89 -7.82 17.88
C ASP A 88 10.50 -7.20 16.53
N ALA A 89 10.39 -5.86 16.51
CA ALA A 89 10.06 -5.10 15.31
C ALA A 89 11.09 -5.26 14.17
N GLU A 90 12.36 -5.52 14.49
CA GLU A 90 13.38 -5.79 13.47
C GLU A 90 13.23 -7.17 12.86
N GLY A 91 13.02 -8.18 13.71
CA GLY A 91 12.74 -9.55 13.29
C GLY A 91 11.52 -9.62 12.39
N ILE A 92 10.43 -8.94 12.76
CA ILE A 92 9.20 -8.87 11.94
C ILE A 92 9.51 -8.33 10.55
N VAL A 93 10.22 -7.19 10.44
CA VAL A 93 10.52 -6.61 9.12
C VAL A 93 11.46 -7.50 8.32
N ARG A 94 12.48 -8.11 8.95
CA ARG A 94 13.34 -9.08 8.27
C ARG A 94 12.52 -10.24 7.71
N LYS A 95 11.60 -10.79 8.52
CA LYS A 95 10.75 -11.90 8.10
C LYS A 95 9.77 -11.51 6.99
N LEU A 96 9.20 -10.31 7.05
CA LEU A 96 8.35 -9.77 5.97
C LEU A 96 9.11 -9.58 4.67
N GLN A 97 10.38 -9.14 4.70
CA GLN A 97 11.22 -9.02 3.50
C GLN A 97 11.58 -10.39 2.90
N GLU A 98 11.72 -11.42 3.73
CA GLU A 98 11.93 -12.80 3.28
C GLU A 98 10.68 -13.37 2.59
N MET A 99 9.50 -13.18 3.21
CA MET A 99 8.23 -13.67 2.71
C MET A 99 7.75 -12.92 1.46
N VAL A 100 8.01 -11.61 1.39
CA VAL A 100 7.56 -10.73 0.33
C VAL A 100 8.78 -9.96 -0.22
N PRO A 101 9.51 -10.51 -1.21
CA PRO A 101 10.74 -9.91 -1.72
C PRO A 101 10.58 -8.50 -2.30
N SER A 102 9.38 -8.13 -2.73
CA SER A 102 9.03 -6.78 -3.21
C SER A 102 8.79 -5.78 -2.08
N TYR A 103 8.69 -6.21 -0.82
CA TYR A 103 8.51 -5.33 0.32
C TYR A 103 9.75 -4.44 0.53
N ARG A 104 9.52 -3.13 0.52
CA ARG A 104 10.54 -2.10 0.75
C ARG A 104 10.13 -1.28 1.97
N PRO A 105 10.61 -1.63 3.18
CA PRO A 105 10.26 -0.88 4.38
C PRO A 105 10.83 0.54 4.30
N ASN A 106 9.95 1.54 4.24
CA ASN A 106 10.35 2.95 4.27
C ASN A 106 10.63 3.38 5.72
N ARG A 107 11.74 2.88 6.27
CA ARG A 107 12.17 3.08 7.68
C ARG A 107 12.84 4.42 7.95
N GLY A 108 13.00 5.29 6.95
CA GLY A 108 13.67 6.59 7.12
C GLY A 108 13.02 7.54 8.15
N MET A 109 11.81 7.23 8.62
CA MET A 109 11.00 8.10 9.47
C MET A 109 10.58 7.48 10.82
N LEU A 110 11.04 6.27 11.14
CA LEU A 110 10.92 5.69 12.48
C LEU A 110 12.18 6.09 13.28
N ARG A 111 12.22 7.36 13.72
CA ARG A 111 13.14 7.81 14.78
C ARG A 111 12.36 7.98 16.07
#